data_AF-A0A4R2T3R1-F1
#
_entry.id   AF-A0A4R2T3R1-F1
#
_cell.length_a   1.000
_cell.length_b   1.000
_cell.length_c   1.000
_cell.angle_alpha   90.00
_cell.angle_beta   90.00
_cell.angle_gamma   90.00
#
_symmetry.space_group_name_H-M   'P 1'
#
loop_
_entity.id
_entity.type
_entity.pdbx_description
1 polymer ?
#
loop_
_entity_poly.entity_id
_entity_poly.type
_entity_poly.pdbx_seq_one_letter_code
_entity_poly.pdbx_strand_id
1 'polypeptide(L)'
;MGYKKISDQDISFLKVICGEKHVFIKEKNIHEFAGEDLTNVIFIPEVVVEPRTSEAVSDILRYAYENNISVTPRYKGKGLSWGIMINMSKVNMNRRVR
;
A
#
# COMPACT_ATOMS: atom_id res chain seq x y z
N MET A 1 -10.99 -6.49 17.49
CA MET A 1 -10.10 -7.26 16.60
C MET A 1 -9.14 -6.28 15.94
N GLY A 2 -7.84 -6.51 16.05
CA GLY A 2 -6.81 -5.65 15.44
C GLY A 2 -6.30 -6.26 14.14
N TYR A 3 -5.81 -5.42 13.24
CA TYR A 3 -5.03 -5.87 12.09
C TYR A 3 -3.62 -6.29 12.52
N LYS A 4 -3.05 -7.25 11.80
CA LYS A 4 -1.66 -7.69 11.96
C LYS A 4 -0.73 -6.51 11.60
N LYS A 5 0.32 -6.30 12.39
CA LYS A 5 1.41 -5.38 12.05
C LYS A 5 2.27 -5.97 10.92
N ILE A 6 2.84 -5.09 10.11
CA ILE A 6 3.68 -5.51 8.99
C ILE A 6 5.01 -6.06 9.52
N SER A 7 5.40 -7.21 8.99
CA SER A 7 6.66 -7.90 9.25
C SER A 7 7.58 -7.88 8.03
N ASP A 8 8.85 -8.23 8.23
CA ASP A 8 9.84 -8.30 7.14
C ASP A 8 9.48 -9.32 6.05
N GLN A 9 8.73 -10.37 6.42
CA GLN A 9 8.20 -11.35 5.46
C GLN A 9 7.17 -10.71 4.53
N ASP A 10 6.28 -9.88 5.07
CA ASP A 10 5.27 -9.15 4.29
C ASP A 10 5.97 -8.17 3.33
N ILE A 11 6.98 -7.45 3.81
CA ILE A 11 7.77 -6.52 2.99
C ILE A 11 8.49 -7.27 1.86
N SER A 12 9.08 -8.42 2.16
CA SER A 12 9.76 -9.26 1.16
C SER A 12 8.78 -9.72 0.07
N PHE A 13 7.58 -10.16 0.46
CA PHE A 13 6.54 -10.54 -0.48
C PHE A 13 6.11 -9.37 -1.38
N LEU A 14 5.88 -8.19 -0.79
CA LEU A 14 5.51 -7.00 -1.55
C LEU A 14 6.60 -6.57 -2.54
N LYS A 15 7.89 -6.72 -2.16
CA LYS A 15 9.03 -6.48 -3.05
C LYS A 15 9.09 -7.45 -4.21
N VAL A 16 8.72 -8.72 -4.01
CA VAL A 16 8.63 -9.72 -5.10
C VAL A 16 7.56 -9.32 -6.11
N ILE A 17 6.40 -8.83 -5.65
CA ILE A 17 5.29 -8.44 -6.54
C ILE A 17 5.56 -7.10 -7.25
N CYS A 18 5.92 -6.07 -6.49
CA CYS A 18 6.01 -4.71 -7.01
C CYS A 18 7.39 -4.36 -7.55
N GLY A 19 8.43 -5.10 -7.16
CA GLY A 19 9.82 -4.73 -7.32
C GLY A 19 10.30 -3.79 -6.20
N GLU A 20 11.56 -3.92 -5.79
CA GLU A 20 12.11 -3.18 -4.64
C GLU A 20 11.98 -1.67 -4.74
N LYS A 21 12.08 -1.12 -5.96
CA LYS A 21 11.98 0.32 -6.22
C LYS A 21 10.56 0.89 -6.05
N HIS A 22 9.56 0.02 -5.89
CA HIS A 22 8.15 0.36 -5.79
C HIS A 22 7.54 -0.03 -4.43
N VAL A 23 8.39 -0.29 -3.43
CA VAL A 23 8.00 -0.55 -2.05
C VAL A 23 8.72 0.45 -1.14
N PHE A 24 7.96 1.26 -0.42
CA PHE A 24 8.48 2.31 0.46
C PHE A 24 8.17 2.00 1.91
N ILE A 25 9.19 2.12 2.75
CA ILE A 25 9.13 1.86 4.20
C ILE A 25 9.66 3.05 5.01
N LYS A 26 9.35 3.04 6.31
CA LYS A 26 9.49 4.09 7.33
C LYS A 26 10.68 5.06 7.25
N GLU A 27 11.83 4.66 6.71
CA GLU A 27 13.07 5.44 6.90
C GLU A 27 13.39 6.45 5.80
N LYS A 28 12.75 6.41 4.61
CA LYS A 28 13.16 7.33 3.53
C LYS A 28 12.07 8.05 2.75
N ASN A 29 10.90 7.45 2.51
CA ASN A 29 9.95 7.99 1.51
C ASN A 29 8.48 7.99 1.92
N ILE A 30 8.10 7.55 3.13
CA ILE A 30 6.67 7.34 3.43
C ILE A 30 5.95 8.60 3.93
N HIS A 31 6.68 9.64 4.34
CA HIS A 31 6.09 10.87 4.88
C HIS A 31 5.29 11.66 3.84
N GLU A 32 5.63 11.56 2.54
CA GLU A 32 4.81 12.14 1.47
C GLU A 32 3.44 11.45 1.34
N PHE A 33 3.31 10.27 1.94
CA PHE A 33 2.08 9.50 1.97
C PHE A 33 1.22 9.73 3.20
N ALA A 34 1.74 10.48 4.19
CA ALA A 34 1.06 10.70 5.45
C ALA A 34 -0.30 11.41 5.27
N GLY A 35 -1.33 10.86 5.92
CA GLY A 35 -2.65 11.43 6.11
C GLY A 35 -2.71 12.38 7.29
N GLU A 36 -3.64 13.33 7.26
CA GLU A 36 -4.02 14.11 8.43
C GLU A 36 -5.54 14.10 8.53
N ASP A 37 -6.08 13.97 9.74
CA ASP A 37 -7.52 14.07 9.99
C ASP A 37 -7.96 15.47 10.41
N LEU A 38 -9.26 15.64 10.67
CA LEU A 38 -9.85 16.92 11.09
C LEU A 38 -9.38 17.37 12.50
N THR A 39 -8.66 16.52 13.24
CA THR A 39 -8.14 16.77 14.59
C THR A 39 -6.62 16.97 14.60
N ASN A 40 -6.00 17.11 13.43
CA ASN A 40 -4.55 17.25 13.23
C ASN A 40 -3.73 16.03 13.68
N VAL A 41 -4.33 14.84 13.70
CA VAL A 41 -3.59 13.59 13.93
C VAL A 41 -2.96 13.16 12.61
N ILE A 42 -1.65 12.89 12.64
CA ILE A 42 -0.89 12.44 11.47
C ILE A 42 -0.87 10.92 11.40
N PHE A 43 -1.28 10.38 10.26
CA PHE A 43 -1.37 8.96 9.98
C PHE A 43 -0.29 8.55 8.99
N ILE A 44 0.62 7.69 9.42
CA ILE A 44 1.76 7.26 8.62
C ILE A 44 1.57 5.77 8.28
N PRO A 45 1.55 5.39 6.99
CA PRO A 45 1.45 3.98 6.60
C PRO A 45 2.61 3.15 7.16
N GLU A 46 2.43 1.84 7.30
CA GLU A 46 3.57 0.96 7.65
C GLU A 46 4.41 0.64 6.40
N VAL A 47 3.74 0.46 5.25
CA VAL A 47 4.36 0.28 3.95
C VAL A 47 3.51 0.95 2.87
N VAL A 48 4.16 1.49 1.85
CA VAL A 48 3.51 2.00 0.63
C VAL A 48 3.99 1.19 -0.55
N VAL A 49 3.08 0.78 -1.42
CA VAL A 49 3.38 0.02 -2.63
C VAL A 49 2.83 0.71 -3.88
N GLU A 50 3.60 0.68 -4.96
CA GLU A 50 3.25 1.22 -6.28
C GLU A 50 3.16 0.11 -7.34
N PRO A 51 2.11 -0.73 -7.31
CA PRO A 51 1.93 -1.76 -8.31
C PRO A 51 1.77 -1.16 -9.72
N ARG A 52 2.23 -1.89 -10.74
CA ARG A 52 2.17 -1.46 -12.15
C ARG A 52 1.09 -2.15 -12.95
N THR A 53 0.54 -3.25 -12.44
CA THR A 53 -0.48 -4.04 -13.13
C THR A 53 -1.64 -4.38 -12.21
N SER A 54 -2.78 -4.74 -12.80
CA SER A 54 -3.97 -5.14 -12.05
C SER A 54 -3.76 -6.46 -11.31
N GLU A 55 -2.94 -7.35 -11.86
CA GLU A 55 -2.58 -8.65 -11.26
C GLU A 55 -1.82 -8.44 -9.96
N ALA A 56 -0.82 -7.54 -9.97
CA ALA A 56 -0.08 -7.18 -8.76
C ALA A 56 -1.00 -6.62 -7.66
N VAL A 57 -1.98 -5.78 -8.02
CA VAL A 57 -2.98 -5.27 -7.07
C VAL A 57 -3.80 -6.41 -6.49
N SER A 58 -4.29 -7.32 -7.34
CA SER A 58 -5.07 -8.49 -6.93
C SER A 58 -4.30 -9.39 -5.97
N ASP A 59 -3.02 -9.65 -6.26
CA ASP A 59 -2.16 -10.51 -5.43
C ASP A 59 -1.87 -9.87 -4.05
N ILE A 60 -1.67 -8.55 -4.00
CA ILE A 60 -1.50 -7.81 -2.74
C ILE A 60 -2.77 -7.88 -1.89
N LEU A 61 -3.94 -7.68 -2.49
CA LEU A 61 -5.22 -7.74 -1.78
C LEU A 61 -5.51 -9.13 -1.21
N ARG A 62 -5.23 -10.19 -2.00
CA ARG A 62 -5.35 -11.58 -1.53
C ARG A 62 -4.42 -11.85 -0.36
N TYR A 63 -3.15 -11.48 -0.47
CA TYR A 63 -2.18 -11.65 0.60
C TYR A 63 -2.57 -10.93 1.88
N ALA A 64 -3.02 -9.68 1.76
CA ALA A 64 -3.42 -8.88 2.91
C ALA A 64 -4.66 -9.46 3.61
N TYR A 65 -5.62 -9.97 2.84
CA TYR A 65 -6.79 -10.66 3.40
C TYR A 65 -6.38 -11.92 4.19
N GLU A 66 -5.56 -12.78 3.58
CA GLU A 66 -5.07 -14.03 4.21
C GLU A 66 -4.25 -13.77 5.49
N ASN A 67 -3.52 -12.66 5.54
CA ASN A 67 -2.66 -12.30 6.67
C ASN A 67 -3.31 -11.32 7.66
N ASN A 68 -4.60 -10.98 7.47
CA ASN A 68 -5.33 -10.00 8.28
C ASN A 68 -4.59 -8.65 8.39
N ILE A 69 -4.09 -8.14 7.27
CA ILE A 69 -3.39 -6.85 7.15
C ILE A 69 -4.36 -5.82 6.56
N SER A 70 -4.44 -4.64 7.17
CA SER A 70 -5.25 -3.54 6.65
C SER A 70 -4.64 -2.97 5.36
N VAL A 71 -5.52 -2.66 4.41
CA VAL A 71 -5.15 -2.05 3.13
C VAL A 71 -5.90 -0.76 2.92
N THR A 72 -5.19 0.29 2.52
CA THR A 72 -5.76 1.58 2.12
C THR A 72 -5.41 1.83 0.65
N PRO A 73 -6.37 1.68 -0.29
CA PRO A 73 -6.14 2.10 -1.67
C PRO A 73 -6.10 3.64 -1.76
N ARG A 74 -5.19 4.16 -2.59
CA ARG A 74 -5.01 5.60 -2.82
C ARG A 74 -4.73 5.85 -4.30
N TYR A 75 -5.29 6.92 -4.85
CA TYR A 75 -4.93 7.40 -6.20
C TYR A 75 -3.94 8.58 -6.14
N LYS A 76 -4.39 9.76 -5.70
CA LYS A 76 -3.56 10.97 -5.49
C LYS A 76 -3.98 11.65 -4.19
N GLY A 77 -3.05 12.33 -3.50
CA GLY A 77 -3.33 13.06 -2.25
C GLY A 77 -3.15 12.21 -0.99
N LYS A 78 -3.26 12.83 0.19
CA LYS A 78 -3.02 12.20 1.50
C LYS A 78 -4.17 11.26 1.90
N GLY A 79 -3.90 10.22 2.70
CA GLY A 79 -4.93 9.27 3.14
C GLY A 79 -4.69 8.76 4.56
N LEU A 80 -5.76 8.50 5.31
CA LEU A 80 -5.70 7.92 6.65
C LEU A 80 -5.39 6.42 6.52
N SER A 81 -4.19 6.02 6.95
CA SER A 81 -3.70 4.67 6.71
C SER A 81 -2.90 4.14 7.90
N TRP A 82 -3.20 2.90 8.26
CA TRP A 82 -2.42 2.03 9.11
C TRP A 82 -2.29 0.71 8.33
N GLY A 83 -1.08 0.18 8.12
CA GLY A 83 -0.86 -1.01 7.28
C GLY A 83 -0.36 -0.72 5.85
N ILE A 84 -0.87 -1.44 4.85
CA ILE A 84 -0.46 -1.34 3.43
C ILE A 84 -1.22 -0.21 2.75
N MET A 85 -0.51 0.79 2.24
CA MET A 85 -1.10 1.77 1.33
C MET A 85 -0.77 1.40 -0.13
N ILE A 86 -1.79 1.18 -0.96
CA ILE A 86 -1.60 0.91 -2.39
C ILE A 86 -1.76 2.21 -3.17
N ASN A 87 -0.67 2.71 -3.76
CA ASN A 87 -0.70 3.86 -4.66
C ASN A 87 -1.02 3.42 -6.10
N MET A 88 -2.24 3.70 -6.52
CA MET A 88 -2.83 3.32 -7.80
C MET A 88 -2.49 4.27 -8.95
N SER A 89 -1.82 5.41 -8.70
CA SER A 89 -1.50 6.41 -9.74
C SER A 89 -0.59 5.89 -10.87
N LYS A 90 0.06 4.75 -10.66
CA LYS A 90 1.03 4.13 -11.57
C LYS A 90 0.55 2.79 -12.14
N VAL A 91 -0.66 2.36 -11.82
CA VAL A 91 -1.24 1.11 -12.32
C VAL A 91 -1.66 1.30 -13.76
N ASN A 92 -1.09 0.49 -14.66
CA ASN A 92 -1.51 0.44 -16.05
C ASN A 92 -2.85 -0.30 -16.16
N MET A 93 -3.94 0.45 -16.13
CA MET A 93 -5.26 -0.08 -16.47
C MET A 93 -5.37 -0.20 -17.99
N ASN A 94 -4.90 -1.30 -18.57
CA ASN A 94 -5.27 -1.69 -19.93
C ASN A 94 -6.76 -2.07 -19.96
N ARG A 95 -7.64 -1.07 -19.92
CA ARG A 95 -9.06 -1.27 -20.14
C ARG A 95 -9.29 -1.49 -21.63
N ARG A 96 -9.26 -2.76 -22.07
CA ARG A 96 -10.20 -3.17 -23.11
C ARG A 96 -11.55 -3.30 -22.42
N VAL A 97 -12.27 -2.18 -22.32
CA VAL A 97 -13.72 -2.24 -22.15
C VAL A 97 -14.22 -2.82 -23.47
N ARG A 98 -14.59 -4.10 -23.46
CA ARG A 98 -15.46 -4.67 -24.50
C ARG A 98 -16.90 -4.39 -24.11
#